data_AF-A0A1X6YKZ2-F1
#
_entry.id   AF-A0A1X6YKZ2-F1
#
_cell.length_a   1.000
_cell.length_b   1.000
_cell.length_c   1.000
_cell.angle_alpha   90.00
_cell.angle_beta   90.00
_cell.angle_gamma   90.00
#
_symmetry.space_group_name_H-M   'P 1'
#
loop_
_entity.id
_entity.type
_entity.pdbx_description
1 polymer ?
#
loop_
_entity_poly.entity_id
_entity_poly.type
_entity_poly.pdbx_seq_one_letter_code
_entity_poly.pdbx_strand_id
1 'polypeptide(L)'
;MRASCLWRSYADMTWIKIVHLLCVMGWMTSIFAVPRALIYWKREHARLGEFGPLGDLTIRLYRFSAGLGVIAILTGLWLGGLLAMPGWVWLKLGLVLALVAHYGWTGLMVLRARRGRFDESDRFLRIFNEISVLGVLAVLWVVVAKPF
;
A
#
# COMPACT_ATOMS: atom_id res chain seq x y z
N MET A 1 -19.69 30.42 20.22
CA MET A 1 -18.59 29.48 20.55
C MET A 1 -18.81 28.03 20.10
N ARG A 2 -20.03 27.48 20.03
CA ARG A 2 -20.24 26.09 19.53
C ARG A 2 -20.10 25.92 18.00
N ALA A 3 -20.52 26.91 17.22
CA ALA A 3 -20.41 26.86 15.75
C ALA A 3 -18.94 26.84 15.29
N SER A 4 -18.08 27.70 15.83
CA SER A 4 -16.64 27.70 15.51
C SER A 4 -15.95 26.38 15.86
N CYS A 5 -16.42 25.65 16.88
CA CYS A 5 -15.89 24.35 17.27
C CYS A 5 -16.32 23.22 16.30
N LEU A 6 -17.59 23.23 15.88
CA LEU A 6 -18.13 22.28 14.89
C LEU A 6 -17.50 22.48 13.49
N TRP A 7 -17.31 23.73 13.06
CA TRP A 7 -16.68 24.05 11.79
C TRP A 7 -15.20 23.66 11.75
N ARG A 8 -14.47 23.88 12.86
CA ARG A 8 -13.08 23.42 12.99
C ARG A 8 -13.02 21.90 12.93
N SER A 9 -13.89 21.22 13.66
CA SER A 9 -13.98 19.75 13.63
C SER A 9 -14.32 19.20 12.24
N TYR A 10 -15.20 19.84 11.46
CA TYR A 10 -15.50 19.43 10.08
C TYR A 10 -14.34 19.70 9.10
N ALA A 11 -13.66 20.83 9.24
CA ALA A 11 -12.48 21.17 8.46
C ALA A 11 -11.30 20.23 8.76
N ASP A 12 -11.06 19.93 10.04
CA ASP A 12 -10.04 19.00 10.51
C ASP A 12 -10.31 17.57 9.97
N MET A 13 -11.58 17.14 9.95
CA MET A 13 -11.97 15.87 9.32
C MET A 13 -11.72 15.82 7.81
N THR A 14 -11.80 16.96 7.14
CA THR A 14 -11.57 17.04 5.69
C THR A 14 -10.08 16.90 5.38
N TRP A 15 -9.22 17.57 6.15
CA TRP A 15 -7.78 17.44 6.00
C TRP A 15 -7.26 16.05 6.35
N ILE A 16 -7.77 15.41 7.41
CA ILE A 16 -7.39 14.03 7.76
C ILE A 16 -7.74 13.08 6.61
N LYS A 17 -8.92 13.24 5.98
CA LYS A 17 -9.30 12.45 4.80
C LYS A 17 -8.38 12.70 3.61
N ILE A 18 -7.99 13.94 3.35
CA ILE A 18 -7.05 14.29 2.27
C ILE A 18 -5.71 13.62 2.51
N VAL A 19 -5.15 13.76 3.72
CA VAL A 19 -3.88 13.12 4.10
C VAL A 19 -3.98 11.60 4.01
N HIS A 20 -5.05 11.00 4.52
CA HIS A 20 -5.30 9.57 4.42
C HIS A 20 -5.31 9.10 2.96
N LEU A 21 -6.07 9.75 2.09
CA LEU A 21 -6.16 9.39 0.68
C LEU A 21 -4.83 9.57 -0.04
N LEU A 22 -4.09 10.65 0.22
CA LEU A 22 -2.74 10.85 -0.31
C LEU A 22 -1.80 9.71 0.09
N CYS A 23 -1.81 9.34 1.37
CA CYS A 23 -1.00 8.26 1.89
C CYS A 23 -1.42 6.89 1.33
N VAL A 24 -2.72 6.64 1.16
CA VAL A 24 -3.22 5.42 0.50
C VAL A 24 -2.74 5.37 -0.94
N MET A 25 -2.93 6.43 -1.73
CA MET A 25 -2.47 6.47 -3.12
C MET A 25 -0.95 6.26 -3.22
N GLY A 26 -0.18 6.91 -2.37
CA GLY A 26 1.27 6.74 -2.31
C GLY A 26 1.72 5.39 -1.75
N TRP A 27 0.88 4.67 -1.02
CA TRP A 27 1.15 3.29 -0.64
C TRP A 27 0.84 2.31 -1.78
N MET A 28 -0.27 2.54 -2.50
CA MET A 28 -0.68 1.72 -3.64
C MET A 28 0.35 1.73 -4.77
N THR A 29 1.08 2.83 -4.98
CA THR A 29 2.13 2.89 -6.01
C THR A 29 3.19 1.81 -5.83
N SER A 30 3.66 1.54 -4.61
CA SER A 30 4.66 0.48 -4.38
C SER A 30 4.06 -0.92 -4.45
N ILE A 31 2.82 -1.11 -3.96
CA ILE A 31 2.11 -2.39 -4.07
C ILE A 31 2.08 -2.87 -5.52
N PHE A 32 1.80 -1.96 -6.47
CA PHE A 32 1.73 -2.30 -7.90
C PHE A 32 3.08 -2.23 -8.64
N ALA A 33 3.92 -1.24 -8.32
CA ALA A 33 5.14 -1.00 -9.08
C ALA A 33 6.27 -1.97 -8.67
N VAL A 34 6.41 -2.30 -7.39
CA VAL A 34 7.59 -3.05 -6.90
C VAL A 34 7.65 -4.48 -7.42
N PRO A 35 6.56 -5.28 -7.47
CA PRO A 35 6.62 -6.63 -8.03
C PRO A 35 7.10 -6.65 -9.49
N ARG A 36 6.67 -5.67 -10.29
CA ARG A 36 7.15 -5.49 -11.67
C ARG A 36 8.59 -4.97 -11.72
N ALA A 37 8.94 -4.02 -10.87
CA ALA A 37 10.30 -3.50 -10.78
C ALA A 37 11.31 -4.60 -10.42
N LEU A 38 10.92 -5.60 -9.60
CA LEU A 38 11.74 -6.77 -9.29
C LEU A 38 12.08 -7.61 -10.54
N ILE A 39 11.16 -7.74 -11.50
CA ILE A 39 11.43 -8.42 -12.78
C ILE A 39 12.49 -7.67 -13.56
N TYR A 40 12.36 -6.35 -13.67
CA TYR A 40 13.32 -5.53 -14.41
C TYR A 40 14.67 -5.46 -13.68
N TRP A 41 14.67 -5.42 -12.35
CA TRP A 41 15.88 -5.43 -11.53
C TRP A 41 16.61 -6.78 -11.65
N LYS A 42 15.89 -7.91 -11.69
CA LYS A 42 16.47 -9.22 -11.99
C LYS A 42 17.24 -9.22 -13.32
N ARG A 43 16.64 -8.64 -14.37
CA ARG A 43 17.27 -8.54 -15.70
C ARG A 43 18.46 -7.59 -15.70
N GLU A 44 18.36 -6.46 -15.00
CA GLU A 44 19.47 -5.53 -14.83
C GLU A 44 20.65 -6.21 -14.10
N HIS A 45 20.38 -6.91 -13.00
CA HIS A 45 21.39 -7.62 -12.24
C HIS A 45 22.06 -8.73 -13.05
N ALA A 46 21.29 -9.48 -13.84
CA ALA A 46 21.84 -10.49 -14.74
C ALA A 46 22.75 -9.89 -15.83
N ARG A 47 22.50 -8.65 -16.25
CA ARG A 47 23.32 -7.94 -17.26
C ARG A 47 24.57 -7.30 -16.66
N LEU A 48 24.44 -6.66 -15.50
CA LEU A 48 25.53 -5.91 -14.85
C LEU A 48 26.42 -6.80 -13.97
N GLY A 49 25.89 -7.90 -13.45
CA GLY A 49 26.57 -8.74 -12.45
C GLY A 49 26.62 -8.12 -11.05
N GLU A 50 26.11 -6.90 -10.87
CA GLU A 50 26.17 -6.15 -9.61
C GLU A 50 24.87 -5.40 -9.32
N PHE A 51 24.83 -4.71 -8.17
CA PHE A 51 23.69 -3.93 -7.75
C PHE A 51 23.57 -2.63 -8.58
N GLY A 52 22.57 -2.58 -9.45
CA GLY A 52 22.35 -1.45 -10.35
C GLY A 52 21.40 -0.36 -9.82
N PRO A 53 21.24 0.73 -10.59
CA PRO A 53 20.40 1.88 -10.22
C PRO A 53 18.92 1.52 -10.09
N LEU A 54 18.42 0.52 -10.81
CA LEU A 54 17.03 0.09 -10.70
C LEU A 54 16.75 -0.57 -9.34
N GLY A 55 17.73 -1.29 -8.80
CA GLY A 55 17.66 -1.82 -7.44
C GLY A 55 17.54 -0.72 -6.39
N ASP A 56 18.36 0.33 -6.52
CA ASP A 56 18.32 1.48 -5.60
C ASP A 56 16.98 2.23 -5.67
N LEU A 57 16.47 2.46 -6.89
CA LEU A 57 15.15 3.05 -7.10
C LEU A 57 14.05 2.20 -6.47
N THR A 58 14.08 0.88 -6.68
CA THR A 58 13.07 -0.05 -6.17
C THR A 58 13.02 -0.06 -4.65
N ILE A 59 14.19 -0.07 -3.99
CA ILE A 59 14.28 -0.03 -2.53
C ILE A 59 13.80 1.33 -1.99
N ARG A 60 14.22 2.44 -2.60
CA ARG A 60 13.77 3.78 -2.17
C ARG A 60 12.27 3.93 -2.32
N LEU A 61 11.70 3.49 -3.44
CA LEU A 61 10.26 3.48 -3.68
C LEU A 61 9.53 2.63 -2.63
N TYR A 62 10.01 1.42 -2.35
CA TYR A 62 9.44 0.55 -1.33
C TYR A 62 9.46 1.21 0.05
N ARG A 63 10.61 1.73 0.49
CA ARG A 63 10.73 2.35 1.83
C ARG A 63 9.89 3.61 1.98
N PHE A 64 9.87 4.47 0.95
CA PHE A 64 9.07 5.69 0.95
C PHE A 64 7.57 5.35 1.06
N SER A 65 7.13 4.41 0.23
CA SER A 65 5.74 3.97 0.19
C SER A 65 5.31 3.22 1.45
N ALA A 66 6.21 2.47 2.09
CA ALA A 66 5.97 1.84 3.39
C ALA A 66 5.67 2.88 4.48
N GLY A 67 6.41 4.00 4.49
CA GLY A 67 6.14 5.12 5.41
C GLY A 67 4.75 5.72 5.19
N LEU A 68 4.36 5.92 3.93
CA LEU A 68 2.99 6.36 3.60
C LEU A 68 1.94 5.33 4.00
N GLY A 69 2.21 4.04 3.84
CA GLY A 69 1.33 2.96 4.28
C GLY A 69 1.05 2.99 5.78
N VAL A 70 2.08 3.23 6.61
CA VAL A 70 1.91 3.38 8.06
C VAL A 70 0.99 4.56 8.38
N ILE A 71 1.23 5.72 7.78
CA ILE A 71 0.40 6.91 7.98
C ILE A 71 -1.05 6.65 7.51
N ALA A 72 -1.22 5.96 6.37
CA ALA A 72 -2.53 5.57 5.85
C ALA A 72 -3.30 4.68 6.82
N ILE A 73 -2.64 3.70 7.46
CA ILE A 73 -3.27 2.82 8.44
C ILE A 73 -3.68 3.60 9.70
N LEU A 74 -2.78 4.42 10.24
CA LEU A 74 -3.05 5.22 11.45
C LEU A 74 -4.22 6.18 11.23
N THR A 75 -4.20 6.93 10.13
CA THR A 75 -5.29 7.84 9.75
C THR A 75 -6.58 7.10 9.42
N GLY A 76 -6.49 5.89 8.84
CA GLY A 76 -7.65 5.05 8.55
C GLY A 76 -8.32 4.52 9.81
N LEU A 77 -7.55 4.07 10.80
CA LEU A 77 -8.05 3.63 12.11
C LEU A 77 -8.67 4.78 12.89
N TRP A 78 -8.05 5.98 12.85
CA TRP A 78 -8.62 7.19 13.44
C TRP A 78 -10.01 7.48 12.85
N LEU A 79 -10.12 7.51 11.52
CA LEU A 79 -11.39 7.76 10.83
C LEU A 79 -12.43 6.66 11.09
N GLY A 80 -12.01 5.40 11.18
CA GLY A 80 -12.88 4.26 11.50
C GLY A 80 -13.43 4.31 12.92
N GLY A 81 -12.61 4.69 13.90
CA GLY A 81 -13.02 4.87 15.29
C GLY A 81 -14.09 5.95 15.45
N LEU A 82 -13.98 7.04 14.69
CA LEU A 82 -14.99 8.11 14.68
C LEU A 82 -16.34 7.67 14.10
N LEU A 83 -16.36 6.64 13.25
CA LEU A 83 -17.57 6.10 12.66
C LEU A 83 -18.25 5.03 13.54
N ALA A 84 -17.72 4.75 14.74
CA ALA A 84 -18.13 3.63 15.58
C ALA A 84 -17.96 2.25 14.92
N MET A 85 -17.05 2.15 13.94
CA MET A 85 -16.67 0.88 13.30
C MET A 85 -17.86 0.02 12.83
N PRO A 86 -18.73 0.54 11.93
CA PRO A 86 -19.82 -0.23 11.35
C PRO A 86 -19.23 -1.43 10.61
N GLY A 87 -20.04 -2.46 10.39
CA GLY A 87 -19.52 -3.72 9.89
C GLY A 87 -18.69 -3.58 8.61
N TRP A 88 -19.08 -2.73 7.65
CA TRP A 88 -18.31 -2.54 6.41
C TRP A 88 -16.88 -2.05 6.69
N VAL A 89 -16.66 -1.31 7.78
CA VAL A 89 -15.31 -0.88 8.20
C VAL A 89 -14.50 -2.06 8.72
N TRP A 90 -15.09 -2.99 9.47
CA TRP A 90 -14.40 -4.21 9.89
C TRP A 90 -13.98 -5.06 8.69
N LEU A 91 -14.86 -5.22 7.70
CA LEU A 91 -14.52 -5.91 6.45
C LEU A 91 -13.39 -5.18 5.70
N LYS A 92 -13.47 -3.86 5.60
CA LYS A 92 -12.40 -3.04 5.00
C LYS A 92 -11.07 -3.26 5.74
N LEU A 93 -11.07 -3.27 7.07
CA LEU A 93 -9.87 -3.49 7.87
C LEU A 93 -9.27 -4.88 7.64
N GLY A 94 -10.09 -5.92 7.54
CA GLY A 94 -9.64 -7.27 7.17
C GLY A 94 -8.96 -7.30 5.80
N LEU A 95 -9.54 -6.63 4.79
CA LEU A 95 -8.95 -6.53 3.46
C LEU A 95 -7.65 -5.70 3.45
N VAL A 96 -7.61 -4.60 4.19
CA VAL A 96 -6.39 -3.78 4.35
C VAL A 96 -5.30 -4.60 5.03
N LEU A 97 -5.63 -5.41 6.05
CA LEU A 97 -4.66 -6.29 6.70
C LEU A 97 -4.09 -7.33 5.73
N ALA A 98 -4.93 -7.91 4.86
CA ALA A 98 -4.46 -8.80 3.80
C ALA A 98 -3.50 -8.08 2.82
N LEU A 99 -3.80 -6.81 2.46
CA LEU A 99 -2.88 -5.99 1.67
C LEU A 99 -1.57 -5.67 2.40
N VAL A 100 -1.61 -5.44 3.71
CA VAL A 100 -0.39 -5.27 4.53
C VAL A 100 0.46 -6.53 4.52
N ALA A 101 -0.15 -7.71 4.70
CA ALA A 101 0.56 -8.98 4.63
C ALA A 101 1.19 -9.19 3.24
N HIS A 102 0.42 -8.91 2.19
CA HIS A 102 0.91 -8.94 0.81
C HIS A 102 2.09 -8.00 0.58
N TYR A 103 2.01 -6.77 1.09
CA TYR A 103 3.08 -5.78 1.02
C TYR A 103 4.34 -6.18 1.80
N GLY A 104 4.17 -6.81 2.97
CA GLY A 104 5.26 -7.40 3.73
C GLY A 104 5.97 -8.51 2.97
N TRP A 105 5.21 -9.34 2.25
CA TRP A 105 5.77 -10.39 1.38
C TRP A 105 6.60 -9.80 0.23
N THR A 106 6.15 -8.70 -0.38
CA THR A 106 6.95 -7.92 -1.34
C THR A 106 8.27 -7.45 -0.71
N GLY A 107 8.24 -7.00 0.55
CA GLY A 107 9.44 -6.60 1.29
C GLY A 107 10.45 -7.73 1.46
N LEU A 108 9.98 -8.96 1.73
CA LEU A 108 10.83 -10.14 1.79
C LEU A 108 11.51 -10.43 0.45
N MET A 109 10.80 -10.25 -0.66
CA MET A 109 11.37 -10.38 -2.01
C MET A 109 12.41 -9.30 -2.28
N VAL A 110 12.13 -8.04 -1.92
CA VAL A 110 13.09 -6.92 -2.06
C VAL A 110 14.36 -7.17 -1.24
N LEU A 111 14.24 -7.70 -0.02
CA LEU A 111 15.39 -8.03 0.83
C LEU A 111 16.22 -9.21 0.27
N ARG A 112 15.57 -10.18 -0.38
CA ARG A 112 16.27 -11.26 -1.12
C ARG A 112 16.97 -10.72 -2.37
N ALA A 113 16.29 -9.90 -3.16
CA ALA A 113 16.84 -9.25 -4.36
C ALA A 113 18.05 -8.37 -4.03
N ARG A 114 18.03 -7.66 -2.90
CA ARG A 114 19.19 -6.88 -2.42
C ARG A 114 20.44 -7.74 -2.20
N ARG A 115 20.29 -9.04 -1.92
CA ARG A 115 21.38 -10.01 -1.76
C ARG A 115 21.72 -10.72 -3.07
N GLY A 116 21.22 -10.24 -4.22
CA GLY A 116 21.39 -10.86 -5.53
C GLY A 116 20.58 -12.14 -5.74
N ARG A 117 19.63 -12.46 -4.85
CA ARG A 117 18.80 -13.67 -4.94
C ARG A 117 17.44 -13.35 -5.53
N PHE A 118 17.13 -13.93 -6.68
CA PHE A 118 15.88 -13.75 -7.42
C PHE A 118 15.19 -15.09 -7.67
N ASP A 119 14.62 -15.66 -6.60
CA ASP A 119 14.02 -17.00 -6.61
C ASP A 119 12.70 -17.04 -7.40
N GLU A 120 12.01 -15.91 -7.49
CA GLU A 120 10.69 -15.83 -8.11
C GLU A 120 10.76 -15.78 -9.64
N SER A 121 9.83 -16.46 -10.29
CA SER A 121 9.67 -16.42 -11.75
C SER A 121 8.97 -15.13 -12.20
N ASP A 122 9.24 -14.69 -13.43
CA ASP A 122 8.57 -13.52 -14.03
C ASP A 122 7.04 -13.69 -14.05
N ARG A 123 6.55 -14.91 -14.29
CA ARG A 123 5.12 -15.23 -14.29
C ARG A 123 4.52 -15.10 -12.89
N PHE A 124 5.22 -15.61 -11.87
CA PHE A 124 4.79 -15.49 -10.48
C PHE A 124 4.64 -14.01 -10.08
N LEU A 125 5.64 -13.17 -10.37
CA LEU A 125 5.61 -11.74 -9.99
C LEU A 125 4.49 -10.96 -10.71
N ARG A 126 4.11 -11.36 -11.93
CA ARG A 126 2.95 -10.78 -12.64
C ARG A 126 1.63 -11.16 -11.98
N ILE A 127 1.44 -12.45 -11.69
CA ILE A 127 0.23 -12.95 -11.01
C ILE A 127 0.12 -12.33 -9.61
N PHE A 128 1.24 -12.24 -8.89
CA PHE A 128 1.30 -11.61 -7.58
C PHE A 128 0.84 -10.14 -7.62
N ASN A 129 1.23 -9.40 -8.65
CA ASN A 129 0.71 -8.05 -8.90
C ASN A 129 -0.78 -8.04 -9.25
N GLU A 130 -1.29 -9.00 -10.02
CA GLU A 130 -2.73 -9.09 -10.33
C GLU A 130 -3.56 -9.34 -9.06
N ILE A 131 -3.06 -10.15 -8.13
CA ILE A 131 -3.68 -10.36 -6.82
C ILE A 131 -3.77 -9.04 -6.04
N SER A 132 -2.73 -8.20 -6.09
CA SER A 132 -2.82 -6.84 -5.51
C SER A 132 -3.98 -6.04 -6.10
N VAL A 133 -4.16 -6.09 -7.42
CA VAL A 133 -5.21 -5.32 -8.12
C VAL A 133 -6.59 -5.78 -7.66
N LEU A 134 -6.79 -7.09 -7.55
CA LEU A 134 -8.04 -7.66 -7.04
C LEU A 134 -8.28 -7.28 -5.57
N GLY A 135 -7.23 -7.29 -4.74
CA GLY A 135 -7.33 -6.86 -3.34
C GLY A 135 -7.74 -5.39 -3.20
N VAL A 136 -7.15 -4.51 -4.00
CA VAL A 136 -7.51 -3.08 -4.02
C VAL A 136 -8.92 -2.88 -4.57
N LEU A 137 -9.31 -3.61 -5.62
CA LEU A 137 -10.68 -3.56 -6.15
C LEU A 137 -11.71 -3.98 -5.10
N ALA A 138 -11.44 -5.03 -4.32
CA ALA A 138 -12.29 -5.45 -3.21
C ALA A 138 -12.40 -4.35 -2.14
N VAL A 139 -11.30 -3.71 -1.76
CA VAL A 139 -11.30 -2.58 -0.82
C VAL A 139 -12.14 -1.41 -1.35
N LEU A 140 -11.98 -1.06 -2.63
CA LEU A 140 -12.74 0.00 -3.27
C LEU A 140 -14.24 -0.32 -3.28
N TRP A 141 -14.61 -1.55 -3.62
CA TRP A 141 -15.99 -2.00 -3.59
C TRP A 141 -16.60 -1.85 -2.19
N VAL A 142 -15.89 -2.27 -1.13
CA VAL A 142 -16.38 -2.12 0.26
C VAL A 142 -16.57 -0.65 0.64
N VAL A 143 -15.64 0.23 0.25
CA VAL A 143 -15.72 1.67 0.57
C VAL A 143 -16.84 2.39 -0.18
N VAL A 144 -17.11 1.99 -1.43
CA VAL A 144 -18.13 2.61 -2.29
C VAL A 144 -19.52 2.02 -2.00
N ALA A 145 -19.65 0.69 -2.00
CA ALA A 145 -20.93 0.02 -1.85
C ALA A 145 -21.46 0.03 -0.41
N LYS A 146 -20.56 0.09 0.59
CA LYS A 146 -20.89 0.05 2.03
C LYS A 146 -22.02 -0.96 2.34
N PRO A 147 -21.77 -2.25 2.09
CA PRO A 147 -22.85 -3.25 1.96
C PRO A 147 -23.66 -3.54 3.24
N PHE A 148 -23.26 -3.01 4.40
CA PHE A 148 -23.92 -3.21 5.70
C PHE A 148 -23.47 -2.15 6.71
#